data_AF-A0A524M4V0-F1
#
_entry.id   AF-A0A524M4V0-F1
#
_cell.length_a   1.000
_cell.length_b   1.000
_cell.length_c   1.000
_cell.angle_alpha   90.00
_cell.angle_beta   90.00
_cell.angle_gamma   90.00
#
_symmetry.space_group_name_H-M   'P 1'
#
loop_
_entity.id
_entity.type
_entity.pdbx_description
1 polymer ?
#
loop_
_entity_poly.entity_id
_entity_poly.type
_entity_poly.pdbx_seq_one_letter_code
_entity_poly.pdbx_strand_id
1 'polypeptide(L)' 'MVRVTRLDGHEYFVNPHQIDCVELNPDTTLVMLSGKRLVVREDYQTVFDEIVEYRRLIGAFKNEE' A
#
# COMPACT_ATOMS: atom_id res chain seq x y z
N MET A 1 5.07 1.44 -7.14
CA MET A 1 5.11 1.83 -5.71
C MET A 1 3.84 2.60 -5.42
N VAL A 2 3.26 2.43 -4.23
CA VAL A 2 2.06 3.15 -3.77
C VAL A 2 2.51 4.22 -2.77
N ARG A 3 2.02 5.45 -2.93
CA ARG A 3 2.33 6.56 -2.01
C ARG A 3 1.40 6.48 -0.79
N VAL A 4 1.96 6.67 0.39
CA VAL A 4 1.23 6.74 1.66
C VAL A 4 1.87 7.80 2.56
N THR A 5 1.11 8.30 3.52
CA THR A 5 1.56 9.35 4.44
C THR A 5 1.52 8.83 5.86
N ARG A 6 2.64 8.87 6.57
CA ARG A 6 2.65 8.50 8.00
C ARG A 6 1.92 9.55 8.84
N LEU A 7 1.58 9.17 10.08
CA LEU A 7 0.97 10.09 11.04
C LEU A 7 1.85 11.31 11.36
N ASP A 8 3.17 11.21 11.20
CA ASP A 8 4.11 12.33 11.34
C ASP A 8 4.11 13.30 10.14
N GLY A 9 3.39 12.99 9.05
CA GLY A 9 3.29 13.80 7.85
C GLY A 9 4.35 13.51 6.78
N HIS A 10 5.29 12.59 7.04
CA HIS A 10 6.26 12.18 6.02
C HIS A 10 5.62 11.23 4.99
N GLU A 11 5.92 11.49 3.72
CA GLU A 11 5.50 10.63 2.61
C GLU A 11 6.43 9.43 2.46
N TYR A 12 5.83 8.28 2.18
CA TYR A 12 6.51 7.02 1.93
C TYR A 12 5.96 6.38 0.66
N PHE A 13 6.84 5.67 -0.04
CA PHE A 13 6.49 4.87 -1.21
C PHE A 13 6.67 3.39 -0.87
N VAL A 14 5.57 2.68 -0.72
CA VAL A 14 5.56 1.27 -0.33
C VAL A 14 5.40 0.35 -1.53
N ASN A 15 6.05 -0.80 -1.48
CA ASN A 15 5.80 -1.87 -2.44
C ASN A 15 4.56 -2.66 -2.00
N PRO A 16 3.44 -2.58 -2.73
CA PRO A 16 2.21 -3.25 -2.32
C PRO A 16 2.28 -4.78 -2.43
N HIS A 17 3.25 -5.34 -3.17
CA HIS A 17 3.50 -6.79 -3.18
C HIS A 17 4.19 -7.31 -1.92
N GLN A 18 4.59 -6.43 -1.01
CA GLN A 18 5.24 -6.78 0.25
C GLN A 18 4.33 -6.52 1.44
N ILE A 19 3.10 -6.07 1.21
CA ILE A 19 2.07 -5.97 2.25
C ILE A 19 1.54 -7.38 2.50
N ASP A 20 1.59 -7.81 3.75
CA ASP A 20 1.03 -9.06 4.23
C ASP A 20 -0.48 -8.88 4.48
N CYS A 21 -0.84 -7.87 5.27
CA CYS A 21 -2.23 -7.51 5.54
C CYS A 21 -2.37 -6.02 5.88
N VAL A 22 -3.62 -5.55 5.90
CA VAL A 22 -4.00 -4.21 6.35
C VAL A 22 -4.92 -4.36 7.55
N GLU A 23 -4.56 -3.73 8.67
CA GLU A 23 -5.35 -3.70 9.89
C GLU A 23 -6.00 -2.32 10.07
N LEU A 24 -7.20 -2.30 10.65
CA LEU A 24 -7.99 -1.09 10.91
C LEU A 24 -8.19 -0.94 12.43
N ASN A 25 -7.26 -0.31 13.15
CA ASN A 25 -7.36 -0.19 14.61
C ASN A 25 -6.52 0.99 15.16
N PRO A 26 -7.13 2.10 15.63
CA PRO A 26 -8.23 2.83 14.98
C PRO A 26 -7.81 3.41 13.61
N ASP A 27 -6.50 3.54 13.37
CA ASP A 27 -5.90 3.99 12.12
C ASP A 27 -5.56 2.80 11.20
N THR A 28 -5.30 3.08 9.93
CA THR A 28 -4.85 2.07 8.96
C THR A 28 -3.40 1.70 9.21
N THR A 29 -3.13 0.40 9.42
CA THR A 29 -1.77 -0.13 9.56
C THR A 29 -1.47 -1.13 8.45
N LEU A 30 -0.43 -0.84 7.67
CA LEU A 30 0.12 -1.78 6.69
C LEU A 30 1.14 -2.69 7.39
N VAL A 31 0.84 -3.97 7.46
CA VAL A 31 1.76 -4.99 7.97
C VAL A 31 2.52 -5.55 6.78
N MET A 32 3.85 -5.44 6.81
CA MET A 32 4.71 -5.91 5.73
C MET A 32 5.19 -7.34 6.00
N LEU A 33 5.47 -8.12 4.96
CA LEU A 33 6.07 -9.47 5.06
C LEU A 33 7.41 -9.49 5.81
N SER A 34 8.11 -8.35 5.84
CA SER A 34 9.35 -8.16 6.62
C SER A 34 9.13 -8.02 8.13
N GLY A 35 7.89 -7.97 8.60
CA GLY A 35 7.52 -7.64 9.98
C GLY A 35 7.46 -6.14 10.29
N LYS A 36 7.83 -5.27 9.34
CA LYS A 36 7.64 -3.82 9.49
C LYS A 36 6.16 -3.46 9.52
N ARG A 37 5.77 -2.54 10.41
CA ARG A 37 4.41 -2.02 10.52
C ARG A 37 4.41 -0.53 10.21
N LEU A 38 3.55 -0.12 9.28
CA LEU A 38 3.43 1.27 8.87
C LEU A 38 2.02 1.77 9.15
N VAL A 39 1.89 2.65 10.15
CA VAL A 39 0.65 3.37 10.41
C VAL A 39 0.59 4.57 9.48
N VAL A 40 -0.50 4.68 8.73
CA VAL A 40 -0.70 5.68 7.68
C VAL A 40 -1.96 6.49 7.93
N ARG A 41 -2.04 7.68 7.33
CA ARG A 41 -3.18 8.60 7.45
C ARG A 41 -4.32 8.22 6.50
N GLU A 42 -3.99 7.56 5.41
CA GLU A 42 -4.96 7.10 4.42
C GLU A 42 -5.85 6.00 5.01
N ASP A 43 -7.15 6.04 4.71
CA ASP A 43 -8.05 4.93 5.03
C ASP A 43 -7.76 3.71 4.13
N TYR A 44 -8.36 2.57 4.50
CA TYR A 44 -8.19 1.34 3.73
C TYR A 44 -8.61 1.50 2.27
N GLN A 45 -9.72 2.20 1.99
CA GLN A 45 -10.24 2.31 0.63
C GLN A 45 -9.29 3.07 -0.28
N THR A 46 -8.72 4.18 0.21
CA THR A 46 -7.72 4.97 -0.51
C THR A 46 -6.49 4.13 -0.83
N VAL A 47 -5.95 3.41 0.16
CA VAL A 47 -4.79 2.53 -0.07
C VAL A 47 -5.13 1.41 -1.04
N PHE A 48 -6.33 0.82 -0.94
CA PHE A 48 -6.78 -0.24 -1.83
C PHE A 48 -6.87 0.23 -3.29
N ASP A 49 -7.46 1.41 -3.53
CA ASP A 49 -7.62 1.97 -4.87
C ASP A 49 -6.25 2.24 -5.52
N GLU A 50 -5.30 2.78 -4.76
CA GLU A 50 -3.91 2.97 -5.21
C GLU A 50 -3.21 1.64 -5.53
N ILE A 51 -3.45 0.59 -4.75
CA ILE A 51 -2.93 -0.76 -5.03
C ILE A 51 -3.54 -1.33 -6.32
N VAL A 52 -4.85 -1.15 -6.52
CA VAL A 52 -5.55 -1.59 -7.74
C VAL A 52 -5.00 -0.86 -8.95
N GLU A 53 -4.82 0.45 -8.87
CA GLU A 53 -4.28 1.24 -9.96
C GLU A 53 -2.83 0.84 -10.27
N TYR A 54 -1.99 0.70 -9.25
CA TYR A 54 -0.64 0.15 -9.42
C TYR A 54 -0.66 -1.21 -10.13
N ARG A 55 -1.56 -2.13 -9.71
CA ARG A 55 -1.71 -3.45 -10.33
C ARG A 55 -2.18 -3.36 -11.78
N ARG A 56 -3.04 -2.40 -12.13
CA ARG A 56 -3.45 -2.17 -13.53
C ARG A 56 -2.28 -1.72 -14.37
N LEU A 57 -1.46 -0.79 -13.88
CA LEU A 57 -0.29 -0.28 -14.60
C LEU A 57 0.75 -1.36 -14.85
N ILE A 58 1.04 -2.24 -13.88
CA ILE A 58 2.00 -3.34 -14.09
C ILE A 58 1.37 -4.54 -14.81
N GLY A 59 0.05 -4.74 -14.66
CA GLY A 59 -0.71 -5.82 -15.29
C GLY A 59 -1.01 -5.58 -16.76
N ALA A 60 -0.99 -4.31 -17.20
CA ALA A 60 -1.02 -3.94 -18.62
C ALA A 60 0.19 -4.49 -19.41
N PHE A 61 1.23 -5.00 -18.73
CA PHE A 61 2.35 -5.70 -19.37
C PHE A 61 2.16 -7.22 -19.54
N LYS A 62 0.96 -7.78 -19.28
CA LYS A 62 0.66 -9.15 -19.71
C LYS A 62 0.19 -9.16 -21.16
N ASN A 63 1.16 -9.23 -22.07
CA ASN A 63 1.26 -10.22 -23.17
C ASN A 63 2.36 -9.75 -24.15
N GLU A 64 3.62 -9.99 -23.81
CA GLU A 64 4.56 -10.43 -24.83
C GLU A 64 4.75 -11.93 -24.59
N GLU A 65 4.43 -12.72 -25.61
CA GLU A 65 4.42 -14.18 -25.67
C GLU A 65 5.79 -14.82 -25.33
#